data_AF-A0A2R7Y8B5-F1
#
_entry.id   AF-A0A2R7Y8B5-F1
#
_cell.length_a   1.000
_cell.length_b   1.000
_cell.length_c   1.000
_cell.angle_alpha   90.00
_cell.angle_beta   90.00
_cell.angle_gamma   90.00
#
_symmetry.space_group_name_H-M   'P 1'
#
loop_
_entity.id
_entity.type
_entity.pdbx_description
1 polymer ?
#
loop_
_entity_poly.entity_id
_entity_poly.type
_entity_poly.pdbx_seq_one_letter_code
_entity_poly.pdbx_strand_id
1 'polypeptide(L)' 'MDEDQLKTLKYFCRYRSVGDLLAYRELKALYKVKDPVKTIASLVELGLIVKGQGCYSISKDLLEKIRKLGVKLE' A
#
# COMPACT_ATOMS: atom_id res chain seq x y z
N MET A 1 -1.31 5.12 -12.88
CA MET A 1 -1.10 5.17 -11.42
C MET A 1 -0.60 6.56 -11.08
N ASP A 2 -1.27 7.23 -10.15
CA ASP A 2 -0.90 8.57 -9.66
C ASP A 2 0.22 8.54 -8.61
N GLU A 3 0.83 9.69 -8.34
CA GLU A 3 1.92 9.82 -7.36
C GLU A 3 1.51 9.34 -5.96
N ASP A 4 0.30 9.70 -5.51
CA ASP A 4 -0.28 9.26 -4.24
C ASP A 4 -0.40 7.73 -4.16
N GLN A 5 -0.83 7.09 -5.26
CA GLN A 5 -0.92 5.64 -5.36
C GLN A 5 0.46 5.00 -5.29
N LEU A 6 1.46 5.57 -5.96
CA LEU A 6 2.83 5.06 -5.93
C LEU A 6 3.44 5.15 -4.52
N LYS A 7 3.26 6.28 -3.83
CA LYS A 7 3.71 6.46 -2.45
C LYS A 7 3.05 5.45 -1.51
N THR A 8 1.73 5.28 -1.65
CA THR A 8 0.95 4.33 -0.85
C THR A 8 1.41 2.89 -1.11
N LEU A 9 1.63 2.52 -2.38
CA LEU A 9 2.12 1.19 -2.71
C LEU A 9 3.51 0.92 -2.13
N LYS A 10 4.44 1.89 -2.25
CA LYS A 10 5.78 1.78 -1.66
C LYS A 10 5.72 1.61 -0.13
N TYR A 11 4.84 2.36 0.53
CA TYR A 11 4.59 2.22 1.97
C TYR A 11 4.17 0.79 2.32
N PHE A 12 3.12 0.25 1.69
CA PHE A 12 2.69 -1.14 1.97
C PHE A 12 3.70 -2.19 1.54
N CYS A 13 4.55 -1.89 0.56
CA CYS A 13 5.63 -2.79 0.17
C CYS A 13 6.71 -2.89 1.24
N ARG A 14 6.99 -1.78 1.95
CA ARG A 14 7.94 -1.71 3.06
C ARG A 14 7.38 -2.34 4.34
N TYR A 15 6.17 -1.97 4.73
CA TYR A 15 5.58 -2.38 6.02
C TYR A 15 4.74 -3.66 5.95
N ARG A 16 4.41 -4.13 4.75
CA ARG A 16 3.70 -5.39 4.42
C ARG A 16 2.24 -5.46 4.88
N SER A 17 2.01 -5.23 6.17
CA SER A 17 0.71 -5.30 6.84
C SER A 17 0.63 -4.20 7.89
N VAL A 18 -0.36 -3.32 7.76
CA VAL A 18 -0.51 -2.14 8.62
C VAL A 18 -1.98 -2.00 9.01
N GLY A 19 -2.24 -1.68 10.29
CA GLY A 19 -3.58 -1.33 10.74
C GLY A 19 -4.16 -0.11 10.02
N ASP A 20 -5.45 -0.13 9.72
CA ASP A 20 -6.12 0.88 8.89
C ASP A 20 -5.87 2.30 9.40
N LEU A 21 -6.09 2.51 10.71
CA LEU A 21 -5.92 3.81 11.35
C LEU A 21 -4.47 4.33 11.26
N LEU A 22 -3.50 3.43 11.43
CA LEU A 22 -2.08 3.78 11.33
C LEU A 22 -1.71 4.11 9.89
N ALA A 23 -2.16 3.29 8.93
CA ALA A 23 -1.92 3.51 7.51
C ALA A 23 -2.44 4.89 7.07
N TYR A 24 -3.68 5.25 7.43
CA TYR A 24 -4.22 6.57 7.10
C TYR A 24 -3.39 7.71 7.70
N ARG A 25 -2.99 7.56 8.96
CA ARG A 25 -2.24 8.58 9.70
C ARG A 25 -0.84 8.77 9.12
N GLU A 26 -0.11 7.70 8.85
CA GLU A 26 1.24 7.76 8.28
C GLU A 26 1.23 8.24 6.83
N LEU A 27 0.33 7.70 6.00
CA LEU A 27 0.23 8.10 4.59
C LEU A 27 -0.07 9.61 4.47
N LYS A 28 -0.97 10.13 5.32
CA LYS A 28 -1.28 11.56 5.34
C LYS A 28 -0.15 12.40 5.93
N ALA A 29 0.37 12.01 7.09
CA ALA A 29 1.32 12.85 7.84
C ALA A 29 2.74 12.80 7.26
N LEU A 30 3.23 11.61 6.94
CA LEU A 30 4.61 11.33 6.54
C LEU A 30 4.77 11.33 5.03
N TYR A 31 3.87 10.66 4.31
CA TYR A 31 3.95 10.52 2.85
C TYR A 31 3.20 11.62 2.09
N LYS A 32 2.53 12.53 2.81
CA LYS A 32 1.75 13.65 2.25
C LYS A 32 0.72 13.20 1.21
N VAL A 33 0.17 12.00 1.40
CA VAL A 33 -0.91 11.49 0.55
C VAL A 33 -2.16 12.33 0.79
N LYS A 34 -2.70 12.94 -0.27
CA LYS A 34 -3.82 13.88 -0.16
C LYS A 34 -5.05 13.23 0.47
N ASP A 35 -5.44 12.07 -0.08
CA ASP A 35 -6.62 11.34 0.36
C ASP A 35 -6.32 9.84 0.50
N PRO A 36 -5.72 9.41 1.63
CA PRO A 36 -5.26 8.04 1.78
C PRO A 36 -6.42 7.04 1.78
N VAL A 37 -7.64 7.45 2.17
CA VAL A 37 -8.83 6.60 2.13
C VAL A 37 -9.17 6.24 0.70
N LYS A 38 -9.32 7.24 -0.17
CA LYS A 38 -9.60 7.02 -1.60
C LYS A 38 -8.46 6.28 -2.29
N THR A 39 -7.20 6.66 -2.02
CA THR A 39 -6.04 6.03 -2.64
C THR A 39 -5.92 4.55 -2.28
N ILE A 40 -6.08 4.18 -1.00
CA ILE A 40 -6.07 2.77 -0.58
C ILE A 40 -7.24 2.02 -1.20
N ALA A 41 -8.45 2.59 -1.20
CA ALA A 41 -9.61 1.96 -1.82
C ALA A 41 -9.35 1.62 -3.29
N SER A 42 -8.83 2.57 -4.09
CA SER A 42 -8.47 2.30 -5.48
C SER A 42 -7.39 1.23 -5.63
N LEU A 43 -6.40 1.17 -4.73
CA LEU A 43 -5.37 0.12 -4.76
C LEU A 43 -5.91 -1.25 -4.35
N VAL A 44 -6.94 -1.29 -3.51
CA VAL A 44 -7.68 -2.51 -3.16
C VAL A 44 -8.51 -2.98 -4.36
N GLU A 45 -9.20 -2.09 -5.05
CA GLU A 45 -9.94 -2.41 -6.29
C GLU A 45 -9.02 -2.95 -7.39
N LEU A 46 -7.79 -2.44 -7.48
CA LEU A 46 -6.77 -2.94 -8.40
C LEU A 46 -6.14 -4.27 -7.97
N GLY A 47 -6.51 -4.82 -6.81
CA GLY A 47 -5.96 -6.07 -6.27
C GLY A 47 -4.50 -5.97 -5.82
N LEU A 48 -3.96 -4.76 -5.67
CA LEU A 48 -2.58 -4.50 -5.22
C LEU A 48 -2.46 -4.50 -3.70
N ILE A 49 -3.54 -4.11 -3.01
CA ILE A 49 -3.68 -4.16 -1.56
C ILE A 49 -4.89 -5.03 -1.22
N VAL A 50 -4.81 -5.76 -0.11
CA VAL A 50 -5.89 -6.57 0.45
C VAL A 50 -6.34 -5.95 1.75
N LYS A 51 -7.64 -5.74 1.90
CA LYS A 51 -8.27 -5.31 3.16
C LYS A 51 -8.59 -6.53 4.02
N GLY A 52 -8.03 -6.58 5.22
CA GLY A 52 -8.38 -7.51 6.28
C GLY A 52 -9.32 -6.88 7.30
N GLN A 53 -9.45 -7.51 8.47
CA GLN A 53 -10.23 -6.95 9.57
C GLN A 53 -9.39 -5.89 10.31
N GLY A 54 -9.63 -4.61 9.99
CA GLY A 54 -8.93 -3.49 10.63
C GLY A 54 -7.50 -3.23 10.12
N CYS A 55 -7.06 -3.91 9.06
CA CYS A 55 -5.73 -3.80 8.50
C CYS A 55 -5.73 -3.83 6.96
N TYR A 56 -4.74 -3.17 6.36
CA TYR A 56 -4.40 -3.27 4.95
C TYR A 56 -3.07 -3.99 4.79
N SER A 57 -2.99 -4.88 3.79
CA SER A 57 -1.77 -5.63 3.48
C SER A 57 -1.49 -5.62 1.99
N ILE A 58 -0.22 -5.70 1.59
CA ILE A 58 0.12 -5.85 0.16
C ILE A 58 -0.34 -7.22 -0.37
N SER A 59 -0.85 -7.24 -1.60
CA SER A 59 -1.36 -8.46 -2.22
C SER A 59 -0.25 -9.47 -2.49
N LYS A 60 -0.51 -10.76 -2.21
CA LYS A 60 0.46 -11.84 -2.40
C LYS A 60 0.93 -11.98 -3.85
N ASP A 61 0.04 -11.75 -4.82
CA ASP A 61 0.37 -11.79 -6.25
C ASP A 61 1.39 -10.72 -6.62
N LEU A 62 1.17 -9.49 -6.15
CA LEU A 62 2.11 -8.39 -6.35
C LEU A 62 3.47 -8.69 -5.71
N LEU A 63 3.43 -9.25 -4.51
CA LEU A 63 4.59 -9.65 -3.73
C LEU A 63 5.44 -10.72 -4.46
N GLU A 64 4.77 -11.70 -5.07
CA GLU A 64 5.40 -12.73 -5.89
C GLU A 64 5.99 -12.14 -7.19
N LYS A 65 5.27 -11.24 -7.86
CA LYS A 65 5.78 -10.52 -9.04
C LYS A 65 7.05 -9.73 -8.70
N ILE A 66 7.05 -8.99 -7.59
CA ILE A 66 8.23 -8.22 -7.13
C ILE A 66 9.41 -9.15 -6.85
N ARG A 67 9.18 -10.31 -6.20
CA ARG A 67 10.21 -11.33 -5.97
C ARG A 67 10.76 -11.89 -7.29
N LYS A 68 9.90 -12.21 -8.25
CA LYS A 68 10.29 -12.70 -9.59
C LYS A 68 11.06 -11.66 -10.39
N LEU A 69 10.76 -10.38 -10.20
CA LEU A 69 11.46 -9.26 -10.85
C LEU A 69 12.84 -8.95 -10.22
N GLY A 70 13.23 -9.61 -9.12
CA GLY A 70 14.54 -9.39 -8.47
C GLY A 70 14.70 -8.01 -7.84
N VAL A 71 13.60 -7.27 -7.61
CA VAL A 71 13.65 -5.93 -7.03
C VAL A 71 13.97 -6.05 -5.53
N LYS A 72 15.20 -5.66 -5.16
CA LYS A 72 15.58 -5.43 -3.76
C LYS A 72 14.79 -4.23 -3.23
N LEU A 73 13.85 -4.50 -2.34
CA LEU A 73 13.20 -3.48 -1.51
C LEU A 73 14.16 -3.16 -0.35
N GLU A 74 15.16 -2.33 -0.62
CA GLU A 74 16.02 -1.70 0.40
C GLU A 74 15.39 -0.38 0.89
#